data_AF-A0A8K0B7H2-F1
#
_entry.id   AF-A0A8K0B7H2-F1
#
_cell.length_a   1.000
_cell.length_b   1.000
_cell.length_c   1.000
_cell.angle_alpha   90.00
_cell.angle_beta   90.00
_cell.angle_gamma   90.00
#
_symmetry.space_group_name_H-M   'P 1'
#
loop_
_entity.id
_entity.type
_entity.pdbx_description
1 polymer ?
#
loop_
_entity_poly.entity_id
_entity_poly.type
_entity_poly.pdbx_seq_one_letter_code
_entity_poly.pdbx_strand_id
1 'polypeptide(L)'
;VSGQISNTESELKKLAEENPDLQDAYIAKQKRLKSKLLDHDNIKYLKKILDELEKVLDQVETELQRRNEETPEDENQPWLCGDFFSLADVSLAVTLHRLKFLGLARRNWGNGKRPNLEAYYERVLKRKAFHKVLGHVNNILISAVLPTAFRVAKKRAPRVLGTTLLVSMLAGIGYLAFMCLRKRFANMMLSIRTRQNYF
;
A
#
# COMPACT_ATOMS: atom_id res chain seq x y z
N VAL A 1 12.19 5.77 12.65
CA VAL A 1 13.05 6.52 11.69
C VAL A 1 14.37 6.94 12.32
N SER A 2 14.39 7.47 13.56
CA SER A 2 15.62 7.86 14.28
C SER A 2 16.70 6.75 14.38
N GLY A 3 16.33 5.50 14.67
CA GLY A 3 17.30 4.41 14.84
C GLY A 3 18.09 4.00 13.57
N GLN A 4 17.48 4.04 12.38
CA GLN A 4 18.19 3.69 11.14
C GLN A 4 19.22 4.74 10.74
N ILE A 5 18.92 6.00 11.05
CA ILE A 5 19.79 7.14 10.74
C ILE A 5 21.01 7.13 11.66
N SER A 6 20.80 6.90 12.96
CA SER A 6 21.89 6.76 13.93
C SER A 6 22.82 5.60 13.58
N ASN A 7 22.26 4.47 13.12
CA ASN A 7 23.05 3.33 12.65
C ASN A 7 23.84 3.62 11.37
N THR A 8 23.28 4.40 10.44
CA THR A 8 23.98 4.76 9.20
C THR A 8 25.12 5.74 9.47
N GLU A 9 24.93 6.66 10.44
CA GLU A 9 25.97 7.59 10.86
C GLU A 9 27.15 6.88 11.54
N SER A 10 26.87 5.90 12.42
CA SER A 10 27.92 5.12 13.06
C SER A 10 28.67 4.21 12.09
N GLU A 11 27.98 3.61 11.10
CA GLU A 11 28.62 2.86 10.03
C GLU A 11 29.52 3.73 9.15
N LEU A 12 29.07 4.94 8.77
CA LEU A 12 29.89 5.87 7.98
C LEU A 12 31.13 6.32 8.74
N LYS A 13 31.03 6.51 10.06
CA LYS A 13 32.16 6.85 10.91
C LYS A 13 33.17 5.70 10.98
N LYS A 14 32.68 4.47 11.16
CA LYS A 14 33.51 3.27 11.17
C LYS A 14 34.25 3.06 9.84
N LEU A 15 33.56 3.24 8.71
CA LEU A 15 34.17 3.12 7.37
C LEU A 15 35.22 4.19 7.09
N ALA A 16 35.08 5.38 7.69
CA ALA A 16 36.07 6.46 7.61
C ALA A 16 37.33 6.15 8.43
N GLU A 17 37.20 5.41 9.53
CA GLU A 17 38.33 4.93 10.36
C GLU A 17 39.04 3.74 9.70
N GLU A 18 38.30 2.86 9.02
CA GLU A 18 38.85 1.68 8.33
C GLU A 18 39.51 2.02 6.98
N ASN A 19 39.14 3.13 6.33
CA ASN A 19 39.66 3.54 5.01
C ASN A 19 40.17 5.00 5.05
N PRO A 20 41.42 5.24 5.50
CA PRO A 20 41.98 6.58 5.66
C PRO A 20 42.08 7.37 4.35
N ASP A 21 42.25 6.67 3.23
CA ASP A 21 42.31 7.23 1.86
C ASP A 21 40.97 7.80 1.39
N LEU A 22 39.85 7.32 1.94
CA LEU A 22 38.49 7.75 1.60
C LEU A 22 37.81 8.56 2.73
N GLN A 23 38.54 8.86 3.81
CA GLN A 23 38.02 9.50 5.01
C GLN A 23 37.25 10.80 4.70
N ASP A 24 37.81 11.66 3.85
CA ASP A 24 37.19 12.92 3.45
C ASP A 24 35.86 12.73 2.70
N ALA A 25 35.78 11.69 1.85
CA ALA A 25 34.56 11.37 1.12
C ALA A 25 33.45 10.86 2.06
N TYR A 26 33.80 10.07 3.07
CA TYR A 26 32.86 9.59 4.09
C TYR A 26 32.37 10.73 4.99
N ILE A 27 33.27 11.62 5.43
CA ILE A 27 32.91 12.81 6.21
C ILE A 27 32.00 13.74 5.41
N ALA A 28 32.30 13.98 4.12
CA ALA A 28 31.45 14.77 3.24
C ALA A 28 30.05 14.16 3.08
N LYS A 29 29.95 12.83 2.94
CA LYS A 29 28.68 12.10 2.86
C LYS A 29 27.89 12.21 4.16
N GLN A 30 28.53 12.09 5.32
CA GLN A 30 27.90 12.28 6.64
C GLN A 30 27.35 13.70 6.79
N LYS A 31 28.15 14.72 6.43
CA LYS A 31 27.73 16.14 6.48
C LYS A 31 26.52 16.40 5.59
N ARG A 32 26.50 15.83 4.38
CA ARG A 32 25.38 15.94 3.44
C ARG A 32 24.12 15.23 3.94
N LEU A 33 24.27 14.11 4.65
CA LEU A 33 23.15 13.37 5.25
C LEU A 33 22.55 14.17 6.41
N LYS A 34 23.41 14.74 7.27
CA LYS A 34 23.01 15.60 8.39
C LYS A 34 22.37 16.90 7.93
N SER A 35 22.89 17.56 6.89
CA SER A 35 22.28 18.78 6.35
C SER A 35 20.90 18.50 5.75
N LYS A 36 20.75 17.44 4.96
CA LYS A 36 19.45 17.02 4.42
C LYS A 36 18.43 16.72 5.51
N LEU A 37 18.86 16.18 6.65
CA LEU A 37 18.01 15.95 7.82
C LEU A 37 17.55 17.25 8.47
N LEU A 38 18.49 18.17 8.74
CA LEU A 38 18.18 19.47 9.32
C LEU A 38 17.26 20.31 8.41
N ASP A 39 17.47 20.25 7.10
CA ASP A 39 16.62 20.93 6.12
C ASP A 39 15.22 20.29 6.02
N HIS A 40 15.12 18.96 6.18
CA HIS A 40 13.84 18.23 6.19
C HIS A 40 13.04 18.42 7.49
N ASP A 41 13.68 18.73 8.62
CA ASP A 41 13.03 18.96 9.91
C ASP A 41 12.56 20.41 10.12
N ASN A 42 12.52 21.23 9.07
CA ASN A 42 11.89 22.54 9.14
C ASN A 42 10.35 22.42 9.16
N ILE A 43 9.82 21.96 10.28
CA ILE A 43 8.37 21.84 10.56
C ILE A 43 7.64 23.15 10.24
N LYS A 44 8.30 24.30 10.45
CA LYS A 44 7.74 25.62 10.14
C LYS A 44 7.54 25.83 8.64
N TYR A 45 8.52 25.43 7.83
CA TYR A 45 8.41 25.47 6.37
C TYR A 45 7.36 24.49 5.85
N LEU A 46 7.32 23.26 6.38
CA LEU A 46 6.29 22.29 6.03
C LEU A 46 4.88 22.81 6.36
N LYS A 47 4.69 23.39 7.56
CA LYS A 47 3.43 24.04 7.93
C LYS A 47 3.04 25.13 6.95
N LYS A 48 3.98 26.01 6.59
CA LYS A 48 3.74 27.07 5.60
C LYS A 48 3.26 26.52 4.26
N ILE A 49 3.89 25.47 3.74
CA ILE A 49 3.46 24.84 2.48
C ILE A 49 2.05 24.25 2.62
N LEU A 50 1.75 23.58 3.73
CA LEU A 50 0.42 23.01 3.96
C LEU A 50 -0.65 24.10 4.07
N ASP A 51 -0.34 25.23 4.70
CA ASP A 51 -1.26 26.37 4.80
C ASP A 51 -1.48 27.04 3.43
N GLU A 52 -0.42 27.17 2.61
CA GLU A 52 -0.53 27.67 1.23
C GLU A 52 -1.35 26.71 0.36
N LEU A 53 -1.13 25.40 0.49
CA LEU A 53 -1.93 24.39 -0.18
C LEU A 53 -3.41 24.50 0.21
N GLU A 54 -3.71 24.68 1.50
CA GLU A 54 -5.10 24.80 1.96
C GLU A 54 -5.81 25.98 1.29
N LYS A 55 -5.14 27.13 1.18
CA LYS A 55 -5.67 28.31 0.46
C LYS A 55 -5.90 28.05 -1.02
N VAL A 56 -5.01 27.33 -1.69
CA VAL A 56 -5.19 26.95 -3.10
C VAL A 56 -6.39 26.01 -3.26
N LEU A 57 -6.56 25.05 -2.36
CA LEU A 57 -7.72 24.15 -2.40
C LEU A 57 -9.04 24.89 -2.14
N ASP A 58 -9.03 25.92 -1.30
CA ASP A 58 -10.19 26.80 -1.11
C ASP A 58 -10.52 27.59 -2.38
N GLN A 59 -9.52 28.15 -3.05
CA GLN A 59 -9.72 28.83 -4.33
C GLN A 59 -10.28 27.89 -5.39
N VAL A 60 -9.77 26.67 -5.47
CA VAL A 60 -10.27 25.64 -6.40
C VAL A 60 -11.71 25.26 -6.06
N GLU A 61 -12.07 25.10 -4.79
CA GLU A 61 -13.45 24.82 -4.38
C GLU A 61 -14.39 25.95 -4.80
N THR A 62 -14.01 27.20 -4.57
CA THR A 62 -14.81 28.37 -4.98
C THR A 62 -14.97 28.43 -6.49
N GLU A 63 -13.90 28.17 -7.25
CA GLU A 63 -13.99 28.15 -8.71
C GLU A 63 -14.90 27.01 -9.19
N LEU A 64 -14.77 25.80 -8.64
CA LEU A 64 -15.66 24.67 -8.99
C LEU A 64 -17.11 24.95 -8.63
N GLN A 65 -17.37 25.58 -7.49
CA GLN A 65 -18.72 26.01 -7.10
C GLN A 65 -19.28 27.01 -8.10
N ARG A 66 -18.52 28.07 -8.42
CA ARG A 66 -18.91 29.08 -9.39
C ARG A 66 -19.27 28.46 -10.74
N ARG A 67 -18.49 27.48 -11.20
CA ARG A 67 -18.77 26.76 -12.46
C ARG A 67 -20.05 25.95 -12.40
N ASN A 68 -20.34 25.31 -11.28
CA ASN A 68 -21.60 24.60 -11.10
C ASN A 68 -22.81 25.55 -11.09
N GLU A 69 -22.67 26.75 -10.55
CA GLU A 69 -23.72 27.79 -10.56
C GLU A 69 -23.93 28.42 -11.94
N GLU A 70 -22.86 28.57 -12.73
CA GLU A 70 -22.91 29.12 -14.09
C GLU A 70 -23.40 28.09 -15.13
N THR A 71 -23.42 26.80 -14.79
CA THR A 71 -23.83 25.72 -15.71
C THR A 71 -25.31 25.38 -15.52
N PRO A 72 -26.14 25.39 -16.59
CA PRO A 72 -27.52 24.94 -16.51
C PRO A 72 -27.62 23.48 -16.05
N GLU A 73 -28.67 23.11 -15.30
CA GLU A 73 -28.86 21.75 -14.76
C GLU A 73 -28.89 20.64 -15.83
N ASP A 74 -29.21 20.98 -17.09
CA ASP A 74 -29.28 20.06 -18.24
C ASP A 74 -27.95 19.92 -19.02
N GLU A 75 -26.92 20.68 -18.68
CA GLU A 75 -25.61 20.61 -19.35
C GLU A 75 -24.62 19.70 -18.60
N ASN A 76 -23.64 19.18 -19.34
CA ASN A 76 -22.57 18.38 -18.73
C ASN A 76 -21.80 19.25 -17.73
N GLN A 77 -21.60 18.73 -16.52
CA GLN A 77 -20.77 19.42 -15.52
C GLN A 77 -19.42 19.84 -16.12
N PRO A 78 -19.02 21.13 -16.02
CA PRO A 78 -17.76 21.60 -16.53
C PRO A 78 -16.59 21.03 -15.72
N TRP A 79 -15.40 21.13 -16.29
CA TRP A 79 -14.12 20.92 -15.62
C TRP A 79 -13.60 22.25 -15.06
N LEU A 80 -12.41 22.26 -14.45
CA LEU A 80 -11.90 23.40 -13.68
C LEU A 80 -11.89 24.71 -14.48
N CYS A 81 -11.60 24.64 -15.78
CA CYS A 81 -11.46 25.82 -16.64
C CYS A 81 -12.49 25.89 -17.78
N GLY A 82 -13.54 25.05 -17.77
CA GLY A 82 -14.57 25.00 -18.81
C GLY A 82 -14.98 23.58 -19.19
N ASP A 83 -15.64 23.41 -20.33
CA ASP A 83 -16.32 22.15 -20.66
C ASP A 83 -15.38 21.02 -21.07
N PHE A 84 -14.17 21.36 -21.49
CA PHE A 84 -13.15 20.41 -21.89
C PHE A 84 -12.12 20.18 -20.79
N PHE A 85 -11.61 18.96 -20.74
CA PHE A 85 -10.56 18.61 -19.80
C PHE A 85 -9.21 19.15 -20.29
N SER A 86 -8.63 20.04 -19.51
CA SER A 86 -7.46 20.84 -19.85
C SER A 86 -6.21 20.40 -19.09
N LEU A 87 -5.08 21.09 -19.35
CA LEU A 87 -3.83 20.89 -18.61
C LEU A 87 -3.97 21.25 -17.12
N ALA A 88 -4.84 22.22 -16.79
CA ALA A 88 -5.11 22.59 -15.41
C ALA A 88 -5.74 21.40 -14.66
N ASP A 89 -6.67 20.70 -15.31
CA ASP A 89 -7.33 19.52 -14.76
C ASP A 89 -6.37 18.34 -14.57
N VAL A 90 -5.44 18.14 -15.51
CA VAL A 90 -4.35 17.15 -15.36
C VAL A 90 -3.52 17.45 -14.12
N SER A 91 -3.11 18.71 -13.97
CA SER A 91 -2.24 19.15 -12.87
C SER A 91 -2.94 19.02 -11.53
N LEU A 92 -4.21 19.44 -11.44
CA LEU A 92 -5.03 19.30 -10.26
C LEU A 92 -5.30 17.82 -9.93
N ALA A 93 -5.70 17.01 -10.92
CA ALA A 93 -5.98 15.58 -10.74
C ALA A 93 -4.80 14.81 -10.14
N VAL A 94 -3.60 15.02 -10.68
CA VAL A 94 -2.37 14.39 -10.18
C VAL A 94 -2.04 14.88 -8.76
N THR A 95 -2.22 16.17 -8.50
CA THR A 95 -1.98 16.76 -7.18
C THR A 95 -2.93 16.18 -6.14
N LEU A 96 -4.24 16.13 -6.42
CA LEU A 96 -5.24 15.55 -5.52
C LEU A 96 -4.99 14.07 -5.25
N HIS A 97 -4.58 13.30 -6.26
CA HIS A 97 -4.20 11.91 -6.07
C HIS A 97 -2.98 11.77 -5.17
N ARG A 98 -1.95 12.61 -5.39
CA ARG A 98 -0.76 12.60 -4.54
C ARG A 98 -1.08 12.97 -3.09
N LEU A 99 -1.97 13.93 -2.88
CA LEU A 99 -2.46 14.30 -1.55
C LEU A 99 -3.27 13.17 -0.90
N LYS A 100 -4.09 12.44 -1.66
CA LYS A 100 -4.77 11.22 -1.19
C LYS A 100 -3.78 10.12 -0.84
N PHE A 101 -2.76 9.93 -1.67
CA PHE A 101 -1.66 9.00 -1.41
C PHE A 101 -0.93 9.36 -0.11
N LEU A 102 -0.66 10.64 0.17
CA LEU A 102 -0.05 11.11 1.42
C LEU A 102 -0.98 11.02 2.66
N GLY A 103 -2.24 10.59 2.49
CA GLY A 103 -3.22 10.54 3.58
C GLY A 103 -3.79 11.90 3.97
N LEU A 104 -3.56 12.94 3.18
CA LEU A 104 -4.03 14.31 3.44
C LEU A 104 -5.47 14.55 2.94
N ALA A 105 -6.00 13.67 2.08
CA ALA A 105 -7.35 13.81 1.53
C ALA A 105 -8.41 14.00 2.62
N ARG A 106 -8.46 13.12 3.63
CA ARG A 106 -9.51 13.11 4.66
C ARG A 106 -9.62 14.41 5.47
N ARG A 107 -8.53 15.17 5.57
CA ARG A 107 -8.49 16.47 6.27
C ARG A 107 -8.82 17.65 5.34
N ASN A 108 -8.62 17.47 4.03
CA ASN A 108 -8.72 18.53 3.04
C ASN A 108 -10.02 18.48 2.24
N TRP A 109 -10.59 17.32 1.97
CA TRP A 109 -11.89 17.18 1.31
C TRP A 109 -12.61 15.89 1.75
N GLY A 110 -13.93 15.90 1.67
CA GLY A 110 -14.80 14.86 2.20
C GLY A 110 -15.39 15.19 3.58
N ASN A 111 -16.35 14.39 4.02
CA ASN A 111 -17.11 14.61 5.27
C ASN A 111 -17.73 16.03 5.36
N GLY A 112 -18.21 16.57 4.24
CA GLY A 112 -18.80 17.91 4.17
C GLY A 112 -17.80 19.06 3.97
N LYS A 113 -16.49 18.80 3.99
CA LYS A 113 -15.47 19.79 3.64
C LYS A 113 -15.17 19.72 2.14
N ARG A 114 -15.29 20.85 1.43
CA ARG A 114 -15.01 20.99 -0.02
C ARG A 114 -15.73 19.93 -0.89
N PRO A 115 -17.08 19.92 -0.90
CA PRO A 115 -17.87 18.92 -1.61
C PRO A 115 -17.68 18.96 -3.13
N ASN A 116 -17.47 20.14 -3.73
CA ASN A 116 -17.30 20.24 -5.19
C ASN A 116 -15.97 19.62 -5.62
N LEU A 117 -14.91 19.85 -4.84
CA LEU A 117 -13.60 19.23 -5.05
C LEU A 117 -13.65 17.71 -4.88
N GLU A 118 -14.40 17.21 -3.90
CA GLU A 118 -14.64 15.77 -3.74
C GLU A 118 -15.34 15.17 -4.97
N ALA A 119 -16.45 15.78 -5.41
CA ALA A 119 -17.18 15.35 -6.59
C ALA A 119 -16.31 15.37 -7.87
N TYR A 120 -15.53 16.45 -8.04
CA TYR A 120 -14.56 16.58 -9.13
C TYR A 120 -13.53 15.46 -9.09
N TYR A 121 -12.95 15.16 -7.92
CA TYR A 121 -11.93 14.12 -7.80
C TYR A 121 -12.50 12.72 -8.08
N GLU A 122 -13.71 12.41 -7.59
CA GLU A 122 -14.39 11.15 -7.89
C GLU A 122 -14.71 11.02 -9.39
N ARG A 123 -15.03 12.12 -10.07
CA ARG A 123 -15.18 12.15 -11.54
C ARG A 123 -13.86 11.86 -12.25
N VAL A 124 -12.75 12.44 -11.79
CA VAL A 124 -11.39 12.18 -12.33
C VAL A 124 -11.02 10.70 -12.21
N LEU A 125 -11.31 10.05 -11.08
CA LEU A 125 -11.00 8.64 -10.84
C LEU A 125 -11.67 7.68 -11.84
N LYS A 126 -12.87 8.04 -12.33
CA LYS A 126 -13.61 7.25 -13.33
C LYS A 126 -13.01 7.34 -14.74
N ARG A 127 -12.10 8.28 -15.00
CA ARG A 127 -11.53 8.49 -16.33
C ARG A 127 -10.53 7.39 -16.67
N LYS A 128 -10.74 6.69 -17.80
CA LYS A 128 -9.89 5.57 -18.25
C LYS A 128 -8.40 5.93 -18.34
N ALA A 129 -8.09 7.12 -18.86
CA ALA A 129 -6.71 7.61 -18.97
C ALA A 129 -6.03 7.74 -17.61
N PHE A 130 -6.77 8.24 -16.62
CA PHE A 130 -6.29 8.40 -15.25
C PHE A 130 -6.12 7.02 -14.57
N HIS A 131 -7.13 6.16 -14.67
CA HIS A 131 -7.12 4.82 -14.08
C HIS A 131 -5.98 3.95 -14.62
N LYS A 132 -5.67 4.03 -15.92
CA LYS A 132 -4.57 3.28 -16.55
C LYS A 132 -3.20 3.59 -15.93
N VAL A 133 -2.98 4.82 -15.46
CA VAL A 133 -1.68 5.26 -14.93
C VAL A 133 -1.65 5.18 -13.41
N LEU A 134 -2.71 5.60 -12.72
CA LEU A 134 -2.70 5.82 -11.27
C LEU A 134 -3.68 4.93 -10.50
N GLY A 135 -4.50 4.12 -11.16
CA GLY A 135 -5.56 3.32 -10.53
C GLY A 135 -5.06 2.20 -9.61
N HIS A 136 -3.82 1.74 -9.78
CA HIS A 136 -3.22 0.66 -8.98
C HIS A 136 -2.48 1.15 -7.71
N VAL A 137 -2.26 2.46 -7.57
CA VAL A 137 -1.31 3.02 -6.59
C VAL A 137 -2.03 3.89 -5.56
N ASN A 138 -3.09 3.37 -4.95
CA ASN A 138 -4.02 4.19 -4.15
C ASN A 138 -3.58 4.41 -2.69
N ASN A 139 -2.50 3.77 -2.23
CA ASN A 139 -2.00 3.93 -0.87
C ASN A 139 -0.49 3.65 -0.79
N ILE A 140 0.27 4.47 -0.05
CA ILE A 140 1.72 4.29 0.19
C ILE A 140 1.99 2.90 0.76
N LEU A 141 1.14 2.45 1.67
CA LEU A 141 1.30 1.14 2.32
C LEU A 141 1.16 0.01 1.31
N ILE A 142 0.16 0.06 0.43
CA ILE A 142 0.00 -0.96 -0.61
C ILE A 142 1.16 -0.85 -1.60
N SER A 143 1.55 0.34 -2.05
CA SER A 143 2.66 0.48 -3.01
C SER A 143 4.02 0.05 -2.45
N ALA A 144 4.29 0.26 -1.16
CA ALA A 144 5.57 -0.08 -0.52
C ALA A 144 5.60 -1.54 -0.03
N VAL A 145 4.47 -2.03 0.48
CA VAL A 145 4.35 -3.36 1.08
C VAL A 145 3.96 -4.42 0.06
N LEU A 146 3.20 -4.11 -0.98
CA LEU A 146 2.79 -5.10 -1.98
C LEU A 146 3.99 -5.73 -2.73
N PRO A 147 5.01 -4.97 -3.18
CA PRO A 147 6.16 -5.56 -3.85
C PRO A 147 7.01 -6.43 -2.91
N THR A 148 7.12 -6.03 -1.63
CA THR A 148 7.90 -6.77 -0.63
C THR A 148 7.15 -8.02 -0.16
N ALA A 149 5.85 -7.91 0.12
CA ALA A 149 4.96 -9.03 0.42
C ALA A 149 4.91 -10.02 -0.74
N PHE A 150 4.79 -9.55 -1.99
CA PHE A 150 4.82 -10.41 -3.17
C PHE A 150 6.16 -11.13 -3.32
N ARG A 151 7.28 -10.45 -3.08
CA ARG A 151 8.63 -11.05 -3.08
C ARG A 151 8.78 -12.12 -1.99
N VAL A 152 8.25 -11.88 -0.79
CA VAL A 152 8.27 -12.84 0.33
C VAL A 152 7.36 -14.03 0.03
N ALA A 153 6.17 -13.81 -0.50
CA ALA A 153 5.24 -14.85 -0.92
C ALA A 153 5.88 -15.75 -2.00
N LYS A 154 6.48 -15.16 -3.05
CA LYS A 154 7.19 -15.93 -4.08
C LYS A 154 8.37 -16.74 -3.52
N LYS A 155 9.11 -16.21 -2.54
CA LYS A 155 10.19 -16.95 -1.86
C LYS A 155 9.69 -18.04 -0.91
N ARG A 156 8.52 -17.89 -0.30
CA ARG A 156 7.96 -18.86 0.66
C ARG A 156 7.00 -19.87 0.03
N ALA A 157 6.48 -19.62 -1.18
CA ALA A 157 5.61 -20.51 -1.94
C ALA A 157 6.11 -21.97 -2.04
N PRO A 158 7.38 -22.26 -2.40
CA PRO A 158 7.85 -23.64 -2.50
C PRO A 158 7.88 -24.36 -1.13
N ARG A 159 8.06 -23.64 -0.02
CA ARG A 159 8.02 -24.25 1.33
C ARG A 159 6.59 -24.58 1.76
N VAL A 160 5.64 -23.67 1.51
CA VAL A 160 4.24 -23.87 1.90
C VAL A 160 3.61 -25.02 1.11
N LEU A 161 3.86 -25.08 -0.20
CA LEU A 161 3.39 -26.19 -1.05
C LEU A 161 3.97 -27.54 -0.62
N GLY A 162 5.26 -27.58 -0.23
CA GLY A 162 5.88 -28.81 0.27
C GLY A 162 5.24 -29.31 1.57
N THR A 163 4.98 -28.40 2.51
CA THR A 163 4.41 -28.76 3.81
C THR A 163 2.95 -29.20 3.73
N THR A 164 2.12 -28.56 2.90
CA THR A 164 0.71 -28.95 2.75
C THR A 164 0.57 -30.33 2.10
N LEU A 165 1.44 -30.63 1.13
CA LEU A 165 1.46 -31.93 0.46
C LEU A 165 1.86 -33.05 1.44
N LEU A 166 2.89 -32.83 2.26
CA LEU A 166 3.31 -33.80 3.30
C LEU A 166 2.23 -34.06 4.35
N VAL A 167 1.59 -33.00 4.86
CA VAL A 167 0.50 -33.15 5.85
C VAL A 167 -0.69 -33.90 5.25
N SER A 168 -1.06 -33.60 4.00
CA SER A 168 -2.14 -34.31 3.31
C SER A 168 -1.84 -35.80 3.10
N MET A 169 -0.58 -36.13 2.78
CA MET A 169 -0.14 -37.50 2.56
C MET A 169 -0.11 -38.30 3.88
N LEU A 170 0.37 -37.70 4.97
CA LEU A 170 0.36 -38.34 6.29
C LEU A 170 -1.05 -38.59 6.81
N ALA A 171 -1.97 -37.62 6.62
CA ALA A 171 -3.37 -37.79 6.98
C ALA A 171 -4.04 -38.90 6.17
N GLY A 172 -3.78 -38.97 4.86
CA GLY A 172 -4.29 -40.03 3.99
C GLY A 172 -3.80 -41.43 4.38
N ILE A 173 -2.50 -41.57 4.68
CA ILE A 173 -1.91 -42.84 5.13
C ILE A 173 -2.51 -43.26 6.48
N GLY A 174 -2.65 -42.33 7.43
CA GLY A 174 -3.27 -42.59 8.73
C GLY A 174 -4.72 -43.05 8.60
N TYR A 175 -5.50 -42.41 7.72
CA TYR A 175 -6.89 -42.79 7.47
C TYR A 175 -7.00 -44.20 6.86
N LEU A 176 -6.14 -44.54 5.89
CA LEU A 176 -6.09 -45.87 5.29
C LEU A 176 -5.70 -46.95 6.31
N ALA A 177 -4.70 -46.67 7.15
CA ALA A 177 -4.30 -47.59 8.21
C ALA A 177 -5.44 -47.85 9.23
N PHE A 178 -6.15 -46.79 9.64
CA PHE A 178 -7.32 -46.90 10.52
C PHE A 178 -8.44 -47.74 9.88
N MET A 179 -8.73 -47.50 8.60
CA MET A 179 -9.72 -48.29 7.84
C MET A 179 -9.34 -49.77 7.74
N CYS A 180 -8.06 -50.08 7.48
CA CYS A 180 -7.56 -51.46 7.44
C CYS A 180 -7.66 -52.15 8.81
N LEU A 181 -7.30 -51.46 9.89
CA LEU A 181 -7.46 -51.97 11.25
C LEU A 181 -8.93 -52.23 11.56
N ARG A 182 -9.83 -51.30 11.24
CA ARG A 182 -11.27 -51.46 11.48
C ARG A 182 -11.85 -52.67 10.74
N LYS A 183 -11.47 -52.89 9.47
CA LYS A 183 -11.84 -54.10 8.71
C LYS A 183 -11.29 -55.38 9.35
N ARG A 184 -10.03 -55.37 9.80
CA ARG A 184 -9.41 -56.54 10.46
C ARG A 184 -10.11 -56.89 11.77
N PHE A 185 -10.45 -55.90 12.59
CA PHE A 185 -11.22 -56.11 13.83
C PHE A 185 -12.63 -56.62 13.55
N ALA A 186 -13.33 -56.10 12.53
CA ALA A 186 -14.64 -56.60 12.14
C ALA A 186 -14.59 -58.08 11.69
N ASN A 187 -13.59 -58.46 10.88
CA ASN A 187 -13.39 -59.84 10.45
C ASN A 187 -13.03 -60.78 11.62
N MET A 188 -12.25 -60.30 12.59
CA MET A 188 -11.90 -61.06 13.79
C MET A 188 -13.13 -61.30 14.68
N MET A 189 -13.97 -60.28 14.87
CA MET A 189 -15.24 -60.41 15.62
C MET A 189 -16.23 -61.36 14.93
N LEU A 190 -16.29 -61.36 13.59
CA LEU A 190 -17.05 -62.34 12.82
C LEU A 190 -16.53 -63.76 13.02
N SER A 191 -15.21 -63.97 13.00
CA SER A 191 -14.60 -65.29 13.23
C SER A 191 -14.85 -65.83 14.64
N ILE A 192 -14.87 -64.97 15.66
CA ILE A 192 -15.19 -65.35 17.04
C ILE A 192 -16.66 -65.74 17.16
N ARG A 193 -17.58 -64.98 16.54
CA ARG A 193 -19.02 -65.29 16.54
C ARG A 193 -19.34 -66.60 15.81
N THR A 194 -18.65 -66.91 14.71
CA THR A 194 -18.81 -68.20 14.03
C THR A 194 -18.31 -69.37 14.87
N ARG A 195 -17.23 -69.21 15.67
CA ARG A 195 -16.74 -70.27 16.57
C ARG A 195 -17.69 -70.56 17.73
N GLN A 196 -18.45 -69.55 18.17
CA GLN A 196 -19.39 -69.68 19.28
C GLN A 196 -20.71 -70.39 18.90
N ASN A 197 -21.01 -70.51 17.60
CA ASN A 197 -22.19 -71.23 17.08
C ASN A 197 -21.94 -72.73 16.82
N TYR A 198 -20.74 -73.25 17.12
CA TYR A 198 -20.39 -74.67 16.96
C TYR A 198 -20.14 -75.38 18.31
N PHE A 199 -20.56 -74.79 19.42
CA PHE A 199 -20.59 -75.41 20.76
C PHE A 199 -21.99 -75.33 21.35
#